data_AF-A0A7J7SKT7-F1
#
_entry.id   AF-A0A7J7SKT7-F1
#
_cell.length_a   1.000
_cell.length_b   1.000
_cell.length_c   1.000
_cell.angle_alpha   90.00
_cell.angle_beta   90.00
_cell.angle_gamma   90.00
#
_symmetry.space_group_name_H-M   'P 1'
#
loop_
_entity.id
_entity.type
_entity.pdbx_description
1 polymer ?
#
loop_
_entity_poly.entity_id
_entity_poly.type
_entity_poly.pdbx_seq_one_letter_code
_entity_poly.pdbx_strand_id
1 'polypeptide(L)'
;MATPAKRQRVAGPVGGGDPDPVAGFLSWCQCVGLELSPKVAVSRKGTVAGYGMVAQESVQPGELLFAVPRAVLLSQHTCSISGLLERERGALQSQSGWVPLLLALLHELQAPASPWSPYFALWPELGSLEHPMFWPQEERQRLLQGTGVPEAVEKDLTNIRSEYYSIVLPFMEAHPDLFSPRVRSPELYHQLVALVMAYSFQEPLEEEDDDKEPNPPLMVPAADILNHVANHNANLEYSPGSNLPGTGLGRAWSQLLPSTPELSSDGGYSAHS
;
A
#
# COMPACT_ATOMS: atom_id res chain seq x y z
N MET A 1 -29.32 -22.83 -31.40
CA MET A 1 -30.02 -23.68 -30.42
C MET A 1 -29.46 -23.35 -29.05
N ALA A 2 -30.31 -22.85 -28.16
CA ALA A 2 -29.94 -22.35 -26.84
C ALA A 2 -30.01 -23.46 -25.78
N THR A 3 -29.08 -23.45 -24.82
CA THR A 3 -29.34 -23.70 -23.40
C THR A 3 -28.16 -23.17 -22.57
N PRO A 4 -28.41 -22.33 -21.54
CA PRO A 4 -27.39 -21.83 -20.62
C PRO A 4 -27.32 -22.68 -19.35
N ALA A 5 -26.12 -23.12 -18.94
CA ALA A 5 -25.92 -23.75 -17.64
C ALA A 5 -25.65 -22.66 -16.57
N LYS A 6 -26.74 -22.17 -15.97
CA LYS A 6 -26.73 -21.28 -14.81
C LYS A 6 -26.27 -22.07 -13.58
N ARG A 7 -25.01 -21.90 -13.14
CA ARG A 7 -24.58 -22.40 -11.82
C ARG A 7 -25.24 -21.57 -10.73
N GLN A 8 -26.03 -22.26 -9.92
CA GLN A 8 -26.82 -21.73 -8.82
C GLN A 8 -25.89 -21.36 -7.65
N ARG A 9 -25.93 -20.09 -7.21
CA ARG A 9 -25.33 -19.66 -5.93
C ARG A 9 -26.11 -20.32 -4.80
N VAL A 10 -25.43 -21.12 -3.99
CA VAL A 10 -25.94 -21.59 -2.70
C VAL A 10 -25.79 -20.45 -1.72
N ALA A 11 -26.92 -19.90 -1.25
CA ALA A 11 -26.95 -18.97 -0.14
C ALA A 11 -26.62 -19.74 1.15
N GLY A 12 -25.46 -19.43 1.74
CA GLY A 12 -25.13 -19.78 3.12
C GLY A 12 -25.81 -18.81 4.10
N PRO A 13 -25.99 -19.21 5.37
CA PRO A 13 -26.92 -18.58 6.30
C PRO A 13 -26.47 -17.16 6.70
N VAL A 14 -27.45 -16.26 6.73
CA VAL A 14 -27.36 -14.94 7.36
C VAL A 14 -27.38 -15.15 8.88
N GLY A 15 -26.30 -14.79 9.58
CA GLY A 15 -26.28 -14.76 11.04
C GLY A 15 -24.90 -14.92 11.67
N GLY A 16 -24.24 -13.79 11.92
CA GLY A 16 -22.94 -13.69 12.58
C GLY A 16 -22.25 -12.42 12.08
N GLY A 17 -22.64 -11.26 12.62
CA GLY A 17 -22.10 -9.98 12.17
C GLY A 17 -20.61 -9.92 12.47
N ASP A 18 -19.77 -10.11 11.45
CA ASP A 18 -18.39 -9.66 11.54
C ASP A 18 -18.43 -8.19 11.95
N PRO A 19 -17.63 -7.78 12.95
CA PRO A 19 -17.51 -6.38 13.28
C PRO A 19 -17.10 -5.63 12.02
N ASP A 20 -17.77 -4.50 11.74
CA ASP A 20 -17.45 -3.64 10.60
C ASP A 20 -15.92 -3.38 10.60
N PRO A 21 -15.17 -3.85 9.59
CA PRO A 21 -13.72 -3.74 9.59
C PRO A 21 -13.25 -2.29 9.64
N VAL A 22 -14.07 -1.35 9.15
CA VAL A 22 -13.80 0.08 9.28
C VAL A 22 -13.91 0.53 10.74
N ALA A 23 -14.96 0.10 11.46
CA ALA A 23 -15.10 0.44 12.89
C ALA A 23 -13.95 -0.15 13.73
N GLY A 24 -13.54 -1.39 13.44
CA GLY A 24 -12.38 -2.02 14.07
C GLY A 24 -11.08 -1.25 13.81
N PHE A 25 -10.84 -0.85 12.56
CA PHE A 25 -9.70 -0.03 12.18
C PHE A 25 -9.70 1.35 12.87
N LEU A 26 -10.83 2.06 12.89
CA LEU A 26 -10.94 3.38 13.52
C LEU A 26 -10.73 3.32 15.04
N SER A 27 -11.25 2.28 15.71
CA SER A 27 -10.95 2.04 17.12
C SER A 27 -9.47 1.79 17.35
N TRP A 28 -8.84 1.03 16.46
CA TRP A 28 -7.40 0.76 16.53
C TRP A 28 -6.57 2.04 16.31
N CYS A 29 -6.94 2.90 15.35
CA CYS A 29 -6.31 4.20 15.12
C CYS A 29 -6.24 5.04 16.41
N GLN A 30 -7.34 5.11 17.16
CA GLN A 30 -7.38 5.82 18.45
C GLN A 30 -6.43 5.22 19.48
N CYS A 31 -6.33 3.88 19.55
CA CYS A 31 -5.43 3.20 20.48
C CYS A 31 -3.95 3.45 20.19
N VAL A 32 -3.58 3.57 18.91
CA VAL A 32 -2.19 3.72 18.47
C VAL A 32 -1.77 5.18 18.25
N GLY A 33 -2.67 6.14 18.51
CA GLY A 33 -2.40 7.57 18.33
C GLY A 33 -2.44 8.04 16.87
N LEU A 34 -3.07 7.28 15.98
CA LEU A 34 -3.35 7.70 14.61
C LEU A 34 -4.62 8.56 14.63
N GLU A 35 -4.45 9.85 14.38
CA GLU A 35 -5.52 10.85 14.45
C GLU A 35 -6.14 11.06 13.07
N LEU A 36 -7.46 10.98 12.95
CA LEU A 36 -8.21 11.36 11.76
C LEU A 36 -9.03 12.61 12.05
N SER A 37 -9.07 13.55 11.10
CA SER A 37 -9.97 14.70 11.15
C SER A 37 -11.43 14.25 11.17
N PRO A 38 -12.31 14.88 11.97
CA PRO A 38 -13.73 14.56 11.95
C PRO A 38 -14.40 14.88 10.60
N LYS A 39 -13.74 15.68 9.74
CA LYS A 39 -14.23 16.03 8.40
C LYS A 39 -14.01 14.94 7.36
N VAL A 40 -13.32 13.85 7.67
CA VAL A 40 -13.05 12.76 6.72
C VAL A 40 -13.64 11.45 7.23
N ALA A 41 -14.02 10.58 6.31
CA ALA A 41 -14.45 9.22 6.63
C ALA A 41 -13.87 8.21 5.65
N VAL A 42 -13.50 7.04 6.18
CA VAL A 42 -13.18 5.86 5.37
C VAL A 42 -14.48 5.26 4.84
N SER A 43 -14.58 5.06 3.53
CA SER A 43 -15.81 4.65 2.85
C SER A 43 -15.51 3.76 1.64
N ARG A 44 -16.48 2.94 1.23
CA ARG A 44 -16.53 2.30 -0.11
C ARG A 44 -17.52 2.97 -1.06
N LYS A 45 -18.30 3.93 -0.55
CA LYS A 45 -19.30 4.68 -1.31
C LYS A 45 -18.68 5.98 -1.78
N GLY A 46 -18.85 6.30 -3.07
CA GLY A 46 -18.30 7.50 -3.67
C GLY A 46 -16.80 7.45 -3.93
N THR A 47 -16.21 6.25 -3.95
CA THR A 47 -14.79 6.01 -4.23
C THR A 47 -14.61 5.48 -5.65
N VAL A 48 -13.42 5.69 -6.22
CA VAL A 48 -13.09 5.20 -7.57
C VAL A 48 -12.83 3.70 -7.60
N ALA A 49 -12.29 3.15 -6.51
CA ALA A 49 -12.04 1.73 -6.31
C ALA A 49 -12.02 1.43 -4.81
N GLY A 50 -12.50 0.25 -4.42
CA GLY A 50 -12.38 -0.28 -3.06
C GLY A 50 -12.71 0.72 -1.94
N TYR A 51 -11.88 0.72 -0.89
CA TYR A 51 -11.90 1.75 0.14
C TYR A 51 -11.28 3.06 -0.38
N GLY A 52 -11.72 4.16 0.21
CA GLY A 52 -11.21 5.49 -0.02
C GLY A 52 -11.58 6.41 1.14
N MET A 53 -10.94 7.57 1.21
CA MET A 53 -11.28 8.60 2.18
C MET A 53 -12.12 9.69 1.51
N VAL A 54 -13.26 10.03 2.12
CA VAL A 54 -14.22 11.01 1.58
C VAL A 54 -14.45 12.11 2.60
N ALA A 55 -14.49 13.36 2.14
CA ALA A 55 -14.83 14.51 2.95
C ALA A 55 -16.32 14.49 3.34
N GLN A 56 -16.62 14.55 4.63
CA GLN A 56 -17.96 14.72 5.20
C GLN A 56 -18.40 16.20 5.22
N GLU A 57 -17.41 17.09 5.25
CA GLU A 57 -17.59 18.54 5.26
C GLU A 57 -16.59 19.20 4.31
N SER A 58 -16.76 20.49 4.05
CA SER A 58 -15.78 21.25 3.26
C SER A 58 -14.42 21.28 3.98
N VAL A 59 -13.39 20.76 3.31
CA VAL A 59 -12.01 20.77 3.76
C VAL A 59 -11.30 21.92 3.07
N GLN A 60 -10.63 22.77 3.85
CA GLN A 60 -9.88 23.88 3.30
C GLN A 60 -8.49 23.43 2.84
N PRO A 61 -7.90 24.09 1.83
CA PRO A 61 -6.50 23.90 1.47
C PRO A 61 -5.59 24.12 2.68
N GLY A 62 -4.62 23.23 2.89
CA GLY A 62 -3.73 23.22 4.04
C GLY A 62 -4.36 22.70 5.32
N GLU A 63 -5.57 22.12 5.28
CA GLU A 63 -6.18 21.47 6.45
C GLU A 63 -5.68 20.03 6.61
N LEU A 64 -5.38 19.63 7.86
CA LEU A 64 -4.86 18.32 8.19
C LEU A 64 -5.97 17.27 8.09
N LEU A 65 -5.75 16.24 7.28
CA LEU A 65 -6.71 15.15 7.11
C LEU A 65 -6.52 14.07 8.18
N PHE A 66 -5.28 13.66 8.40
CA PHE A 66 -4.91 12.67 9.40
C PHE A 66 -3.42 12.78 9.71
N ALA A 67 -3.02 12.16 10.82
CA ALA A 67 -1.64 12.13 11.27
C ALA A 67 -1.27 10.73 11.81
N VAL A 68 -0.17 10.18 11.30
CA VAL A 68 0.26 8.80 11.58
C VAL A 68 1.57 8.82 12.37
N PRO A 69 1.61 8.31 13.61
CA PRO A 69 2.85 8.19 14.36
C PRO A 69 3.80 7.17 13.72
N ARG A 70 5.11 7.49 13.63
CA ARG A 70 6.14 6.61 13.05
C ARG A 70 6.18 5.21 13.66
N ALA A 71 5.86 5.07 14.94
CA ALA A 71 5.81 3.78 15.63
C ALA A 71 4.69 2.84 15.12
N VAL A 72 3.69 3.39 14.43
CA VAL A 72 2.51 2.66 13.92
C VAL A 72 2.73 2.14 12.50
N LEU A 73 3.71 2.72 11.78
CA LEU A 73 4.10 2.26 10.45
C LEU A 73 4.48 0.78 10.51
N LEU A 74 4.11 0.00 9.49
CA LEU A 74 4.55 -1.39 9.39
C LEU A 74 5.77 -1.45 8.45
N SER A 75 6.92 -1.76 9.04
CA SER A 75 8.21 -1.81 8.36
C SER A 75 9.08 -2.92 8.94
N GLN A 76 10.23 -3.16 8.30
CA GLN A 76 11.28 -4.03 8.84
C GLN A 76 11.78 -3.59 10.22
N HIS A 77 11.60 -2.32 10.60
CA HIS A 77 12.09 -1.75 11.87
C HIS A 77 11.07 -1.78 13.01
N THR A 78 9.77 -1.79 12.68
CA THR A 78 8.68 -1.69 13.67
C THR A 78 8.01 -3.04 13.94
N CYS A 79 8.09 -4.00 13.01
CA CYS A 79 7.52 -5.34 13.21
C CYS A 79 8.13 -6.06 14.42
N SER A 80 7.42 -7.06 14.94
CA SER A 80 7.82 -7.79 16.15
C SER A 80 9.12 -8.60 16.01
N ILE A 81 9.57 -8.86 14.78
CA ILE A 81 10.83 -9.55 14.46
C ILE A 81 11.94 -8.61 13.97
N SER A 82 11.81 -7.30 14.15
CA SER A 82 12.76 -6.29 13.64
C SER A 82 14.20 -6.55 14.06
N GLY A 83 14.43 -6.96 15.31
CA GLY A 83 15.77 -7.28 15.82
C GLY A 83 16.43 -8.48 15.12
N LEU A 84 15.63 -9.45 14.64
CA LEU A 84 16.14 -10.56 13.82
C LEU A 84 16.47 -10.08 12.41
N LEU A 85 15.57 -9.30 11.79
CA LEU A 85 15.77 -8.79 10.42
C LEU A 85 17.02 -7.90 10.33
N GLU A 86 17.26 -7.05 11.34
CA GLU A 86 18.46 -6.22 11.39
C GLU A 86 19.73 -7.06 11.55
N ARG A 87 19.70 -8.09 12.42
CA ARG A 87 20.86 -8.97 12.63
C ARG A 87 21.23 -9.73 11.35
N GLU A 88 20.24 -10.19 10.60
CA GLU A 88 20.41 -10.98 9.38
C GLU A 88 20.44 -10.13 8.10
N ARG A 89 20.50 -8.80 8.21
CA ARG A 89 20.38 -7.87 7.08
C ARG A 89 21.29 -8.19 5.89
N GLY A 90 22.49 -8.71 6.14
CA GLY A 90 23.44 -9.09 5.09
C GLY A 90 22.98 -10.29 4.26
N ALA A 91 22.31 -11.26 4.89
CA ALA A 91 21.72 -12.41 4.21
C ALA A 91 20.39 -12.07 3.51
N LEU A 92 19.75 -10.97 3.91
CA LEU A 92 18.47 -10.51 3.36
C LEU A 92 18.60 -9.51 2.21
N GLN A 93 19.83 -9.23 1.76
CA GLN A 93 20.06 -8.34 0.62
C GLN A 93 19.53 -8.96 -0.68
N SER A 94 18.81 -8.16 -1.45
CA SER A 94 18.28 -8.55 -2.75
C SER A 94 18.30 -7.38 -3.73
N GLN A 95 18.00 -7.65 -5.01
CA GLN A 95 17.96 -6.59 -6.02
C GLN A 95 16.86 -5.55 -5.74
N SER A 96 15.73 -5.97 -5.17
CA SER A 96 14.64 -5.05 -4.81
C SER A 96 14.91 -4.29 -3.51
N GLY A 97 15.63 -4.89 -2.57
CA GLY A 97 15.76 -4.39 -1.20
C GLY A 97 14.49 -4.57 -0.36
N TRP A 98 13.46 -5.27 -0.86
CA TRP A 98 12.15 -5.38 -0.21
C TRP A 98 11.99 -6.62 0.67
N VAL A 99 12.94 -7.55 0.60
CA VAL A 99 12.89 -8.83 1.32
C VAL A 99 12.61 -8.65 2.82
N PRO A 100 13.26 -7.72 3.57
CA PRO A 100 12.96 -7.61 5.00
C PRO A 100 11.55 -7.09 5.28
N LEU A 101 11.01 -6.17 4.47
CA LEU A 101 9.60 -5.76 4.58
C LEU A 101 8.67 -6.95 4.31
N LEU A 102 8.92 -7.70 3.24
CA LEU A 102 8.09 -8.85 2.88
C LEU A 102 8.09 -9.93 3.97
N LEU A 103 9.25 -10.17 4.60
CA LEU A 103 9.35 -11.05 5.78
C LEU A 103 8.59 -10.51 6.98
N ALA A 104 8.64 -9.19 7.23
CA ALA A 104 7.83 -8.55 8.26
C ALA A 104 6.32 -8.77 8.02
N LEU A 105 5.85 -8.57 6.78
CA LEU A 105 4.45 -8.81 6.41
C LEU A 105 4.06 -10.28 6.58
N LEU A 106 4.88 -11.21 6.08
CA LEU A 106 4.64 -12.66 6.22
C LEU A 106 4.55 -13.09 7.68
N HIS A 107 5.39 -12.54 8.56
CA HIS A 107 5.36 -12.84 9.98
C HIS A 107 4.12 -12.28 10.66
N GLU A 108 3.81 -11.00 10.46
CA GLU A 108 2.71 -10.31 11.11
C GLU A 108 1.33 -10.83 10.66
N LEU A 109 1.19 -11.24 9.39
CA LEU A 109 -0.07 -11.81 8.87
C LEU A 109 -0.48 -13.13 9.54
N GLN A 110 0.49 -13.90 10.05
CA GLN A 110 0.23 -15.16 10.74
C GLN A 110 0.36 -15.05 12.26
N ALA A 111 0.84 -13.93 12.78
CA ALA A 111 0.97 -13.69 14.21
C ALA A 111 -0.45 -13.55 14.84
N PRO A 112 -0.84 -14.40 15.81
CA PRO A 112 -2.19 -14.38 16.37
C PRO A 112 -2.58 -13.07 17.07
N ALA A 113 -1.60 -12.31 17.54
CA ALA A 113 -1.76 -11.04 18.25
C ALA A 113 -0.97 -9.92 17.56
N SER A 114 -0.92 -9.93 16.22
CA SER A 114 -0.29 -8.83 15.49
C SER A 114 -0.96 -7.51 15.86
N PRO A 115 -0.19 -6.46 16.22
CA PRO A 115 -0.79 -5.17 16.51
C PRO A 115 -1.40 -4.54 15.25
N TRP A 116 -1.10 -5.05 14.04
CA TRP A 116 -1.66 -4.58 12.78
C TRP A 116 -2.87 -5.39 12.28
N SER A 117 -3.42 -6.34 13.06
CA SER A 117 -4.60 -7.11 12.62
C SER A 117 -5.79 -6.24 12.17
N PRO A 118 -6.16 -5.13 12.86
CA PRO A 118 -7.23 -4.25 12.40
C PRO A 118 -6.89 -3.51 11.10
N TYR A 119 -5.60 -3.26 10.83
CA TYR A 119 -5.14 -2.67 9.58
C TYR A 119 -5.22 -3.68 8.42
N PHE A 120 -4.79 -4.93 8.63
CA PHE A 120 -4.92 -6.00 7.62
C PHE A 120 -6.37 -6.30 7.24
N ALA A 121 -7.33 -6.06 8.14
CA ALA A 121 -8.76 -6.23 7.85
C ALA A 121 -9.29 -5.29 6.75
N LEU A 122 -8.56 -4.22 6.42
CA LEU A 122 -8.90 -3.30 5.32
C LEU A 122 -8.16 -3.59 4.02
N TRP A 123 -7.21 -4.53 4.01
CA TRP A 123 -6.50 -4.89 2.80
C TRP A 123 -7.43 -5.45 1.73
N PRO A 124 -7.08 -5.29 0.43
CA PRO A 124 -7.78 -6.00 -0.62
C PRO A 124 -7.66 -7.52 -0.43
N GLU A 125 -8.60 -8.26 -1.00
CA GLU A 125 -8.44 -9.70 -1.11
C GLU A 125 -7.20 -9.99 -1.98
N LEU A 126 -6.16 -10.59 -1.40
CA LEU A 126 -4.89 -10.81 -2.09
C LEU A 126 -5.03 -11.65 -3.38
N GLY A 127 -6.06 -12.49 -3.46
CA GLY A 127 -6.40 -13.28 -4.64
C GLY A 127 -7.05 -12.49 -5.78
N SER A 128 -7.42 -11.22 -5.56
CA SER A 128 -8.10 -10.37 -6.54
C SER A 128 -7.29 -9.13 -6.93
N LEU A 129 -5.97 -9.16 -6.73
CA LEU A 129 -5.09 -8.07 -7.17
C LEU A 129 -5.04 -8.03 -8.72
N GLU A 130 -5.13 -6.83 -9.30
CA GLU A 130 -5.35 -6.66 -10.74
C GLU A 130 -4.05 -6.40 -11.54
N HIS A 131 -2.88 -6.50 -10.90
CA HIS A 131 -1.59 -6.28 -11.54
C HIS A 131 -1.41 -7.18 -12.78
N PRO A 132 -0.83 -6.65 -13.89
CA PRO A 132 -0.59 -7.44 -15.11
C PRO A 132 0.26 -8.71 -14.91
N MET A 133 1.04 -8.79 -13.82
CA MET A 133 1.79 -9.98 -13.45
C MET A 133 0.91 -11.21 -13.14
N PHE A 134 -0.36 -11.00 -12.77
CA PHE A 134 -1.32 -12.07 -12.53
C PHE A 134 -2.09 -12.49 -13.79
N TRP A 135 -1.93 -11.78 -14.90
CA TRP A 135 -2.63 -12.09 -16.14
C TRP A 135 -1.98 -13.30 -16.83
N PRO A 136 -2.74 -14.09 -17.61
CA PRO A 136 -2.17 -15.09 -18.51
C PRO A 136 -1.08 -14.46 -19.40
N GLN A 137 0.07 -15.13 -19.53
CA GLN A 137 1.22 -14.56 -20.25
C GLN A 137 0.86 -14.18 -21.70
N GLU A 138 0.10 -15.01 -22.40
CA GLU A 138 -0.36 -14.72 -23.77
C GLU A 138 -1.25 -13.48 -23.85
N GLU A 139 -2.13 -13.29 -22.87
CA GLU A 139 -3.02 -12.13 -22.80
C GLU A 139 -2.23 -10.85 -22.52
N ARG A 140 -1.31 -10.89 -21.55
CA ARG A 140 -0.39 -9.78 -21.25
C ARG A 140 0.43 -9.40 -22.49
N GLN A 141 1.05 -10.37 -23.16
CA GLN A 141 1.85 -10.12 -24.36
C GLN A 141 1.02 -9.53 -25.49
N ARG A 142 -0.16 -10.07 -25.75
CA ARG A 142 -1.03 -9.60 -26.85
C ARG A 142 -1.60 -8.21 -26.60
N LEU A 143 -2.06 -7.91 -25.38
CA LEU A 143 -2.79 -6.67 -25.09
C LEU A 143 -1.87 -5.50 -24.76
N LEU A 144 -0.68 -5.77 -24.21
CA LEU A 144 0.24 -4.74 -23.72
C LEU A 144 1.53 -4.64 -24.54
N GLN A 145 1.55 -5.25 -25.73
CA GLN A 145 2.70 -5.20 -26.62
C GLN A 145 3.15 -3.76 -26.90
N GLY A 146 4.44 -3.47 -26.73
CA GLY A 146 5.02 -2.15 -27.02
C GLY A 146 4.82 -1.10 -25.93
N THR A 147 4.17 -1.45 -24.81
CA THR A 147 4.03 -0.55 -23.65
C THR A 147 5.21 -0.60 -22.68
N GLY A 148 6.09 -1.60 -22.79
CA GLY A 148 7.16 -1.89 -21.82
C GLY A 148 6.70 -2.71 -20.61
N VAL A 149 5.39 -2.85 -20.40
CA VAL A 149 4.82 -3.59 -19.26
C VAL A 149 5.13 -5.10 -19.34
N PRO A 150 5.02 -5.79 -20.50
CA PRO A 150 5.36 -7.21 -20.56
C PRO A 150 6.81 -7.51 -20.15
N GLU A 151 7.76 -6.67 -20.58
CA GLU A 151 9.18 -6.80 -20.28
C GLU A 151 9.47 -6.54 -18.79
N ALA A 152 8.86 -5.49 -18.22
CA ALA A 152 8.97 -5.19 -16.79
C ALA A 152 8.42 -6.34 -15.94
N VAL A 153 7.23 -6.85 -16.26
CA VAL A 153 6.61 -7.96 -15.55
C VAL A 153 7.44 -9.24 -15.65
N GLU A 154 8.03 -9.55 -16.80
CA GLU A 154 8.88 -10.75 -16.94
C GLU A 154 10.13 -10.66 -16.06
N LYS A 155 10.73 -9.47 -15.97
CA LYS A 155 11.84 -9.19 -15.05
C LYS A 155 11.40 -9.36 -13.59
N ASP A 156 10.26 -8.81 -13.22
CA ASP A 156 9.73 -8.90 -11.85
C ASP A 156 9.43 -10.35 -11.47
N LEU A 157 8.74 -11.11 -12.33
CA LEU A 157 8.45 -12.53 -12.09
C LEU A 157 9.72 -13.37 -11.89
N THR A 158 10.76 -13.09 -12.67
CA THR A 158 12.06 -13.75 -12.53
C THR A 158 12.71 -13.41 -11.17
N ASN A 159 12.71 -12.12 -10.81
CA ASN A 159 13.30 -11.63 -9.57
C ASN A 159 12.55 -12.18 -8.34
N ILE A 160 11.22 -12.08 -8.32
CA ILE A 160 10.35 -12.58 -7.26
C ILE A 160 10.59 -14.07 -7.02
N ARG A 161 10.65 -14.86 -8.10
CA ARG A 161 10.94 -16.30 -8.00
C ARG A 161 12.33 -16.54 -7.43
N SER A 162 13.34 -15.83 -7.93
CA SER A 162 14.71 -15.96 -7.46
C SER A 162 14.82 -15.63 -5.96
N GLU A 163 14.33 -14.47 -5.54
CA GLU A 163 14.32 -14.03 -4.14
C GLU A 163 13.60 -15.03 -3.23
N TYR A 164 12.43 -15.51 -3.66
CA TYR A 164 11.66 -16.47 -2.86
C TYR A 164 12.47 -17.74 -2.57
N TYR A 165 13.04 -18.38 -3.58
CA TYR A 165 13.71 -19.67 -3.40
C TYR A 165 15.14 -19.56 -2.86
N SER A 166 15.83 -18.45 -3.11
CA SER A 166 17.24 -18.28 -2.69
C SER A 166 17.41 -17.58 -1.35
N ILE A 167 16.44 -16.77 -0.92
CA ILE A 167 16.56 -15.94 0.29
C ILE A 167 15.38 -16.21 1.25
N VAL A 168 14.16 -15.97 0.79
CA VAL A 168 12.97 -15.88 1.67
C VAL A 168 12.59 -17.24 2.24
N LEU A 169 12.46 -18.27 1.40
CA LEU A 169 12.11 -19.62 1.83
C LEU A 169 13.18 -20.22 2.75
N PRO A 170 14.48 -20.21 2.43
CA PRO A 170 15.53 -20.65 3.34
C PRO A 170 15.49 -19.92 4.69
N PHE A 171 15.25 -18.61 4.70
CA PHE A 171 15.13 -17.83 5.92
C PHE A 171 13.92 -18.28 6.77
N MET A 172 12.75 -18.48 6.16
CA MET A 172 11.57 -18.98 6.85
C MET A 172 11.74 -20.41 7.38
N GLU A 173 12.45 -21.27 6.65
CA GLU A 173 12.74 -22.64 7.06
C GLU A 173 13.74 -22.71 8.22
N ALA A 174 14.69 -21.77 8.28
CA ALA A 174 15.61 -21.61 9.40
C ALA A 174 14.94 -21.06 10.67
N HIS A 175 13.78 -20.42 10.55
CA HIS A 175 13.04 -19.80 11.66
C HIS A 175 11.59 -20.30 11.75
N PRO A 176 11.36 -21.62 11.94
CA PRO A 176 10.03 -22.21 11.85
C PRO A 176 9.05 -21.72 12.91
N ASP A 177 9.55 -21.25 14.06
CA ASP A 177 8.74 -20.68 15.14
C ASP A 177 8.13 -19.32 14.77
N LEU A 178 8.74 -18.61 13.81
CA LEU A 178 8.29 -17.30 13.35
C LEU A 178 7.48 -17.38 12.05
N PHE A 179 7.66 -18.45 11.27
CA PHE A 179 7.03 -18.63 9.97
C PHE A 179 6.41 -20.01 9.85
N SER A 180 5.10 -20.10 10.09
CA SER A 180 4.35 -21.34 9.90
C SER A 180 4.40 -21.83 8.44
N PRO A 181 4.20 -23.15 8.17
CA PRO A 181 4.15 -23.67 6.80
C PRO A 181 3.09 -23.00 5.91
N ARG A 182 2.05 -22.39 6.49
CA ARG A 182 0.99 -21.70 5.76
C ARG A 182 1.48 -20.48 4.99
N VAL A 183 2.46 -19.75 5.53
CA VAL A 183 3.00 -18.53 4.89
C VAL A 183 4.18 -18.82 3.97
N ARG A 184 4.71 -20.06 3.99
CA ARG A 184 5.76 -20.53 3.08
C ARG A 184 5.17 -20.90 1.71
N SER A 185 4.47 -19.95 1.10
CA SER A 185 3.84 -20.09 -0.20
C SER A 185 4.45 -19.09 -1.20
N PRO A 186 4.95 -19.56 -2.36
CA PRO A 186 5.41 -18.66 -3.41
C PRO A 186 4.27 -17.81 -3.97
N GLU A 187 3.03 -18.32 -3.97
CA GLU A 187 1.85 -17.58 -4.39
C GLU A 187 1.56 -16.41 -3.44
N LEU A 188 1.60 -16.66 -2.12
CA LEU A 188 1.44 -15.60 -1.13
C LEU A 188 2.56 -14.55 -1.23
N TYR A 189 3.81 -14.98 -1.42
CA TYR A 189 4.92 -14.06 -1.61
C TYR A 189 4.70 -13.15 -2.83
N HIS A 190 4.29 -13.72 -3.95
CA HIS A 190 3.97 -12.97 -5.17
C HIS A 190 2.83 -11.95 -4.94
N GLN A 191 1.79 -12.33 -4.19
CA GLN A 191 0.71 -11.42 -3.79
C GLN A 191 1.20 -10.27 -2.89
N LEU A 192 2.09 -10.55 -1.94
CA LEU A 192 2.64 -9.52 -1.06
C LEU A 192 3.60 -8.57 -1.78
N VAL A 193 4.37 -9.07 -2.76
CA VAL A 193 5.15 -8.18 -3.64
C VAL A 193 4.22 -7.22 -4.38
N ALA A 194 3.14 -7.73 -4.97
CA ALA A 194 2.14 -6.88 -5.63
C ALA A 194 1.45 -5.89 -4.67
N LEU A 195 1.20 -6.31 -3.43
CA LEU A 195 0.67 -5.42 -2.41
C LEU A 195 1.67 -4.31 -2.06
N VAL A 196 2.94 -4.64 -1.85
CA VAL A 196 4.01 -3.65 -1.60
C VAL A 196 4.13 -2.67 -2.77
N MET A 197 4.07 -3.15 -4.02
CA MET A 197 4.08 -2.28 -5.20
C MET A 197 2.94 -1.26 -5.23
N ALA A 198 1.75 -1.64 -4.76
CA ALA A 198 0.56 -0.80 -4.84
C ALA A 198 0.28 0.06 -3.60
N TYR A 199 0.73 -0.36 -2.41
CA TYR A 199 0.32 0.22 -1.13
C TYR A 199 1.47 0.71 -0.24
N SER A 200 2.72 0.39 -0.57
CA SER A 200 3.85 0.88 0.22
C SER A 200 4.24 2.32 -0.14
N PHE A 201 4.89 2.98 0.82
CA PHE A 201 5.47 4.29 0.66
C PHE A 201 6.98 4.19 0.82
N GLN A 202 7.70 5.00 0.06
CA GLN A 202 9.15 5.16 0.17
C GLN A 202 9.45 6.60 0.55
N GLU A 203 10.03 6.81 1.72
CA GLU A 203 10.40 8.14 2.20
C GLU A 203 11.58 8.68 1.38
N PRO A 204 11.49 9.89 0.79
CA PRO A 204 12.60 10.48 0.06
C PRO A 204 13.84 10.65 0.93
N LEU A 205 15.03 10.55 0.32
CA LEU A 205 16.28 10.98 0.98
C LEU A 205 16.32 12.51 1.02
N GLU A 206 17.04 13.06 1.99
CA GLU A 206 17.33 14.50 2.01
C GLU A 206 18.21 14.86 0.81
N GLU A 207 17.96 16.01 0.16
CA GLU A 207 18.55 16.41 -1.14
C GLU A 207 20.09 16.46 -1.16
N GLU A 208 20.76 16.39 -0.01
CA GLU A 208 22.21 16.45 0.12
C GLU A 208 22.91 15.07 0.10
N ASP A 209 22.16 13.97 -0.03
CA ASP A 209 22.67 12.59 0.11
C ASP A 209 22.47 11.72 -1.15
N ASP A 210 22.90 12.20 -2.33
CA ASP A 210 22.82 11.46 -3.60
C ASP A 210 23.59 10.11 -3.61
N ASP A 211 24.53 9.92 -2.68
CA ASP A 211 25.32 8.69 -2.53
C ASP A 211 24.65 7.64 -1.60
N LYS A 212 23.51 7.93 -0.98
CA LYS A 212 22.82 6.99 -0.09
C LYS A 212 21.92 6.02 -0.85
N GLU A 213 21.88 4.79 -0.35
CA GLU A 213 20.87 3.82 -0.77
C GLU A 213 19.47 4.37 -0.44
N PRO A 214 18.49 4.17 -1.34
CA PRO A 214 17.15 4.67 -1.12
C PRO A 214 16.52 3.99 0.11
N ASN A 215 15.71 4.73 0.85
CA ASN A 215 15.04 4.18 2.04
C ASN A 215 14.20 2.95 1.67
N PRO A 216 14.12 1.92 2.53
CA PRO A 216 13.28 0.77 2.28
C PRO A 216 11.79 1.18 2.30
N PRO A 217 10.92 0.49 1.54
CA PRO A 217 9.49 0.74 1.60
C PRO A 217 8.91 0.42 2.98
N LEU A 218 7.79 1.07 3.30
CA LEU A 218 7.02 0.82 4.51
C LEU A 218 5.52 0.95 4.22
N MET A 219 4.68 0.32 5.04
CA MET A 219 3.24 0.49 4.95
C MET A 219 2.79 1.61 5.90
N VAL A 220 1.93 2.51 5.40
CA VAL A 220 1.40 3.65 6.15
C VAL A 220 -0.10 3.47 6.35
N PRO A 221 -0.53 2.91 7.50
CA PRO A 221 -1.96 2.79 7.80
C PRO A 221 -2.68 4.12 7.64
N ALA A 222 -3.89 4.07 7.10
CA ALA A 222 -4.75 5.21 6.72
C ALA A 222 -4.30 5.97 5.46
N ALA A 223 -3.00 6.21 5.25
CA ALA A 223 -2.54 6.89 4.05
C ALA A 223 -2.73 6.04 2.79
N ASP A 224 -2.50 4.74 2.90
CA ASP A 224 -2.69 3.75 1.82
C ASP A 224 -4.16 3.45 1.48
N ILE A 225 -5.11 4.09 2.18
CA ILE A 225 -6.54 4.07 1.85
C ILE A 225 -6.87 5.13 0.78
N LEU A 226 -6.06 6.19 0.64
CA LEU A 226 -6.32 7.24 -0.34
C LEU A 226 -6.05 6.73 -1.76
N ASN A 227 -7.07 6.81 -2.62
CA ASN A 227 -6.92 6.52 -4.04
C ASN A 227 -6.11 7.63 -4.74
N HIS A 228 -5.46 7.28 -5.84
CA HIS A 228 -4.67 8.21 -6.65
C HIS A 228 -5.45 8.76 -7.85
N VAL A 229 -5.26 10.05 -8.13
CA VAL A 229 -5.63 10.71 -9.39
C VAL A 229 -4.54 11.72 -9.75
N ALA A 230 -4.29 11.97 -11.03
CA ALA A 230 -3.25 12.93 -11.45
C ALA A 230 -3.50 14.33 -10.86
N ASN A 231 -4.75 14.80 -10.91
CA ASN A 231 -5.19 16.04 -10.30
C ASN A 231 -5.60 15.82 -8.83
N HIS A 232 -4.65 15.36 -8.02
CA HIS A 232 -4.86 15.05 -6.60
C HIS A 232 -5.13 16.33 -5.78
N ASN A 233 -5.80 16.14 -4.64
CA ASN A 233 -6.14 17.20 -3.71
C ASN A 233 -5.56 16.97 -2.31
N ALA A 234 -4.74 15.93 -2.12
CA ALA A 234 -4.04 15.66 -0.87
C ALA A 234 -2.67 15.01 -1.13
N ASN A 235 -1.67 15.32 -0.28
CA ASN A 235 -0.34 14.72 -0.32
C ASN A 235 0.13 14.34 1.10
N LEU A 236 1.11 13.44 1.18
CA LEU A 236 1.75 13.04 2.43
C LEU A 236 3.03 13.83 2.66
N GLU A 237 3.24 14.29 3.89
CA GLU A 237 4.45 14.97 4.36
C GLU A 237 5.08 14.19 5.51
N TYR A 238 6.40 14.11 5.50
CA TYR A 238 7.19 13.46 6.55
C TYR A 238 7.75 14.53 7.49
N SER A 239 7.45 14.41 8.79
CA SER A 239 8.07 15.26 9.81
C SER A 239 9.17 14.50 10.57
N PRO A 240 10.31 15.14 10.89
CA PRO A 240 11.25 14.58 11.85
C PRO A 240 10.54 14.47 13.21
N GLY A 241 10.69 13.32 13.88
CA GLY A 241 10.18 13.16 15.22
C GLY A 241 10.83 14.19 16.13
N SER A 242 10.05 15.08 16.74
CA SER A 242 10.56 15.78 17.92
C SER A 242 10.93 14.71 18.96
N ASN A 243 12.04 14.89 19.69
CA ASN A 243 12.57 13.97 20.71
C ASN A 243 11.63 13.75 21.93
N LEU A 244 10.33 13.98 21.76
CA LEU A 244 9.28 13.63 22.72
C LEU A 244 8.72 12.27 22.32
N PRO A 245 8.52 11.35 23.27
CA PRO A 245 7.89 10.06 22.98
C PRO A 245 6.47 10.30 22.43
N GLY A 246 6.26 10.00 21.15
CA GLY A 246 4.93 10.02 20.50
C GLY A 246 4.71 10.94 19.29
N THR A 247 5.72 11.67 18.78
CA THR A 247 5.47 12.80 17.84
C THR A 247 6.26 12.76 16.52
N GLY A 248 6.46 11.57 15.93
CA GLY A 248 6.87 11.46 14.52
C GLY A 248 5.63 11.37 13.64
N LEU A 249 5.08 12.49 13.18
CA LEU A 249 3.83 12.51 12.43
C LEU A 249 4.09 12.49 10.92
N GLY A 250 3.66 11.43 10.22
CA GLY A 250 3.32 11.53 8.80
C GLY A 250 2.00 12.29 8.70
N ARG A 251 1.98 13.44 8.03
CA ARG A 251 0.80 14.31 7.95
C ARG A 251 0.28 14.32 6.52
N ALA A 252 -1.03 14.16 6.33
CA ALA A 252 -1.64 14.40 5.03
C ALA A 252 -2.45 15.69 5.04
N TRP A 253 -2.23 16.55 4.05
CA TRP A 253 -2.89 17.86 3.94
C TRP A 253 -3.63 17.99 2.63
N SER A 254 -4.70 18.80 2.59
CA SER A 254 -5.36 19.17 1.34
C SER A 254 -4.54 20.22 0.56
N GLN A 255 -4.38 20.11 -0.76
CA GLN A 255 -3.68 21.12 -1.57
C GLN A 255 -4.62 22.05 -2.36
N LEU A 256 -4.12 23.25 -2.69
CA LEU A 256 -4.68 24.19 -3.68
C LEU A 256 -4.05 23.89 -5.05
N LEU A 257 -4.88 23.77 -6.09
CA LEU A 257 -4.38 23.90 -7.46
C LEU A 257 -4.19 25.39 -7.77
N PRO A 258 -3.12 25.80 -8.46
CA PRO A 258 -3.08 27.12 -9.07
C PRO A 258 -4.24 27.20 -10.07
N SER A 259 -5.10 28.20 -9.90
CA SER A 259 -6.09 28.55 -10.91
C SER A 259 -5.36 28.72 -12.25
N THR A 260 -5.71 27.92 -13.25
CA THR A 260 -5.29 28.16 -14.63
C THR A 260 -5.62 29.61 -14.98
N PRO A 261 -4.68 30.44 -15.43
CA PRO A 261 -5.01 31.80 -15.85
C PRO A 261 -5.98 31.71 -17.03
N GLU A 262 -7.13 32.38 -16.89
CA GLU A 262 -8.07 32.60 -17.99
C GLU A 262 -7.28 33.13 -19.19
N LEU A 263 -7.35 32.41 -20.30
CA LEU A 263 -6.95 32.91 -21.61
C LEU A 263 -7.85 34.11 -21.91
N SER A 264 -7.35 35.31 -21.59
CA SER A 264 -7.89 36.57 -22.06
C SER A 264 -7.93 36.52 -23.58
N SER A 265 -9.13 36.36 -24.12
CA SER A 265 -9.44 36.49 -25.54
C SER A 265 -9.36 37.96 -25.92
N ASP A 266 -8.16 38.48 -26.13
CA ASP A 266 -7.94 39.73 -26.84
C ASP A 266 -6.87 39.49 -27.91
N GLY A 267 -7.37 39.17 -29.09
CA GLY A 267 -6.59 38.87 -30.29
C GLY A 267 -7.40 39.22 -31.51
N GLY A 268 -7.76 40.50 -31.63
CA GLY A 268 -8.39 41.07 -32.81
C GLY A 268 -7.51 40.84 -34.04
N TYR A 269 -8.00 40.00 -34.96
CA TYR A 269 -7.50 39.93 -36.32
C TYR A 269 -7.84 41.25 -37.03
N SER A 270 -6.81 42.06 -37.31
CA SER A 270 -6.91 43.13 -38.30
C SER A 270 -6.15 42.67 -39.55
N ALA A 271 -6.91 42.38 -40.61
CA ALA A 271 -6.38 42.28 -41.96
C ALA A 271 -6.00 43.68 -42.44
N HIS A 272 -4.86 43.82 -43.12
CA HIS A 272 -4.70 44.66 -44.32
C HIS A 272 -3.29 44.51 -44.93
N SER A 273 -3.31 44.21 -46.23
CA SER A 273 -2.28 44.36 -47.28
C SER A 273 -1.06 43.47 -47.26
#